data_AF-A0A2M7Z7B4-F1
#
_entry.id   AF-A0A2M7Z7B4-F1
#
_cell.length_a   1.000
_cell.length_b   1.000
_cell.length_c   1.000
_cell.angle_alpha   90.00
_cell.angle_beta   90.00
_cell.angle_gamma   90.00
#
_symmetry.space_group_name_H-M   'P 1'
#
loop_
_entity.id
_entity.type
_entity.pdbx_description
1 polymer ?
#
loop_
_entity_poly.entity_id
_entity_poly.type
_entity_poly.pdbx_seq_one_letter_code
_entity_poly.pdbx_strand_id
1 'polypeptide(L)'
;MRISEKTIEINFSSKLNYYYNNNIIWFGLTQKQEAKLGFDICCKLKGRLYIFQLKAISKILKNGTYQFKTPHHQIIAMQKLSHKSARSVFYVLPDFGNTSELMKLSKLDNYWLLDTKQISRISEPTCKNGKIRKNKTHYINMEIPFATIYSKPVKVDLTALSGFSNFYSSSGLLTSSFNNDFDNFWDMIKDLDKSTKIAVAVPEQI
;
A
#
# COMPACT_ATOMS: atom_id res chain seq x y z
N MET A 1 -20.81 11.29 -0.85
CA MET A 1 -19.59 12.11 -0.64
C MET A 1 -18.37 11.32 -1.09
N ARG A 2 -17.39 11.96 -1.76
CA ARG A 2 -16.13 11.29 -2.13
C ARG A 2 -15.28 11.05 -0.89
N ILE A 3 -14.66 9.88 -0.79
CA ILE A 3 -13.85 9.50 0.37
C ILE A 3 -12.42 10.03 0.20
N SER A 4 -11.83 10.52 1.29
CA SER A 4 -10.42 10.95 1.33
C SER A 4 -9.47 9.75 1.47
N GLU A 5 -8.21 9.92 1.07
CA GLU A 5 -7.18 8.89 1.28
C GLU A 5 -7.05 8.50 2.76
N LYS A 6 -7.15 9.47 3.67
CA LYS A 6 -7.05 9.21 5.11
C LYS A 6 -8.20 8.37 5.65
N THR A 7 -9.42 8.56 5.14
CA THR A 7 -10.55 7.70 5.51
C THR A 7 -10.34 6.27 5.01
N ILE A 8 -9.77 6.08 3.82
CA ILE A 8 -9.44 4.75 3.28
C ILE A 8 -8.37 4.08 4.15
N GLU A 9 -7.34 4.82 4.56
CA GLU A 9 -6.27 4.36 5.46
C GLU A 9 -6.83 3.85 6.78
N ILE A 10 -7.62 4.65 7.49
CA ILE A 10 -8.19 4.28 8.79
C ILE A 10 -9.09 3.04 8.65
N ASN A 11 -9.93 2.99 7.60
CA ASN A 11 -10.82 1.84 7.36
C ASN A 11 -10.03 0.58 6.99
N PHE A 12 -8.99 0.70 6.16
CA PHE A 12 -8.11 -0.40 5.80
C PHE A 12 -7.45 -0.99 7.05
N SER A 13 -6.82 -0.13 7.86
CA SER A 13 -6.13 -0.56 9.08
C SER A 13 -7.08 -1.22 10.06
N SER A 14 -8.25 -0.61 10.30
CA SER A 14 -9.27 -1.15 11.21
C SER A 14 -9.81 -2.51 10.74
N LYS A 15 -10.19 -2.63 9.46
CA LYS A 15 -10.73 -3.88 8.90
C LYS A 15 -9.68 -4.99 8.90
N LEU A 16 -8.45 -4.67 8.53
CA LEU A 16 -7.37 -5.65 8.54
C LEU A 16 -7.04 -6.08 9.97
N ASN A 17 -7.02 -5.15 10.93
CA ASN A 17 -6.81 -5.48 12.34
C ASN A 17 -7.91 -6.42 12.86
N TYR A 18 -9.17 -6.10 12.58
CA TYR A 18 -10.31 -6.96 12.95
C TYR A 18 -10.19 -8.37 12.36
N TYR A 19 -9.83 -8.48 11.08
CA TYR A 19 -9.63 -9.76 10.41
C TYR A 19 -8.54 -10.63 11.06
N TYR A 20 -7.50 -9.99 11.61
CA TYR A 20 -6.41 -10.67 12.32
C TYR A 20 -6.59 -10.69 13.85
N ASN A 21 -7.84 -10.62 14.34
CA ASN A 21 -8.18 -10.64 15.77
C ASN A 21 -7.40 -9.61 16.58
N ASN A 22 -7.23 -8.41 16.03
CA ASN A 22 -6.47 -7.31 16.61
C ASN A 22 -5.00 -7.63 16.92
N ASN A 23 -4.34 -8.49 16.14
CA ASN A 23 -2.92 -8.85 16.36
C ASN A 23 -1.95 -8.09 15.44
N ILE A 24 -2.32 -6.89 14.97
CA ILE A 24 -1.46 -6.05 14.13
C ILE A 24 -0.96 -4.86 14.94
N ILE A 25 0.34 -4.62 14.90
CA ILE A 25 0.95 -3.40 15.41
C ILE A 25 1.12 -2.44 14.22
N TRP A 26 0.45 -1.30 14.28
CA TRP A 26 0.46 -0.28 13.23
C TRP A 26 1.45 0.82 13.53
N PHE A 27 2.10 1.30 12.49
CA PHE A 27 3.07 2.38 12.51
C PHE A 27 2.64 3.45 11.51
N GLY A 28 2.36 4.64 12.04
CA GLY A 28 2.03 5.83 11.25
C GLY A 28 3.26 6.71 11.04
N LEU A 29 3.27 7.42 9.92
CA LEU A 29 4.24 8.46 9.61
C LEU A 29 3.64 9.85 9.78
N THR A 30 4.51 10.85 9.96
CA THR A 30 4.14 12.25 9.76
C THR A 30 4.02 12.57 8.27
N GLN A 31 3.21 13.55 7.89
CA GLN A 31 3.06 13.96 6.47
C GLN A 31 4.38 14.26 5.76
N LYS A 32 5.34 14.87 6.47
CA LYS A 32 6.68 15.15 5.93
C LYS A 32 7.45 13.86 5.60
N GLN A 33 7.27 12.81 6.40
CA GLN A 33 7.91 11.52 6.18
C GLN A 33 7.17 10.72 5.11
N GLU A 34 5.85 10.75 5.08
CA GLU A 34 5.04 10.15 4.00
C GLU A 34 5.53 10.67 2.64
N ALA A 35 5.71 11.99 2.52
CA ALA A 35 6.22 12.62 1.29
C ALA A 35 7.67 12.20 0.93
N LYS A 36 8.50 11.88 1.93
CA LYS A 36 9.90 11.48 1.75
C LYS A 36 10.05 9.99 1.42
N LEU A 37 9.36 9.15 2.19
CA LEU A 37 9.47 7.68 2.16
C LEU A 37 8.49 7.05 1.16
N GLY A 38 7.41 7.75 0.83
CA GLY A 38 6.47 7.39 -0.22
C GLY A 38 5.38 6.40 0.17
N PHE A 39 5.21 6.11 1.46
CA PHE A 39 4.14 5.27 2.01
C PHE A 39 3.36 6.01 3.11
N ASP A 40 2.13 5.58 3.39
CA ASP A 40 1.27 6.20 4.40
C ASP A 40 1.44 5.49 5.76
N ILE A 41 1.34 4.16 5.75
CA ILE A 41 1.38 3.33 6.97
C ILE A 41 2.21 2.06 6.75
N CYS A 42 2.71 1.51 7.84
CA CYS A 42 3.27 0.16 7.85
C CYS A 42 2.82 -0.61 9.08
N CYS A 43 2.97 -1.94 9.07
CA CYS A 43 2.60 -2.77 10.21
C CYS A 43 3.49 -3.99 10.36
N LYS A 44 3.59 -4.47 11.60
CA LYS A 44 4.13 -5.80 11.90
C LYS A 44 2.96 -6.78 11.93
N LEU A 45 3.02 -7.78 11.06
CA LEU A 45 2.05 -8.87 11.03
C LEU A 45 2.84 -10.19 10.90
N LYS A 46 2.64 -11.09 11.86
CA LYS A 46 3.30 -12.42 11.90
C LYS A 46 4.84 -12.35 11.75
N GLY A 47 5.47 -11.42 12.45
CA GLY A 47 6.94 -11.26 12.44
C GLY A 47 7.50 -10.52 11.22
N ARG A 48 6.65 -10.06 10.29
CA ARG A 48 7.07 -9.38 9.06
C ARG A 48 6.56 -7.94 9.01
N LEU A 49 7.39 -7.02 8.51
CA LEU A 49 6.96 -5.66 8.19
C LEU A 49 6.24 -5.65 6.85
N TYR A 50 5.09 -4.99 6.80
CA TYR A 50 4.37 -4.65 5.59
C TYR A 50 4.21 -3.14 5.47
N ILE A 51 4.42 -2.60 4.28
CA ILE A 51 4.40 -1.17 3.96
C ILE A 51 3.30 -0.93 2.94
N PHE A 52 2.42 0.02 3.23
CA PHE A 52 1.25 0.32 2.42
C PHE A 52 1.22 1.80 2.04
N GLN A 53 1.11 2.05 0.74
CA GLN A 53 0.66 3.33 0.21
C GLN A 53 -0.77 3.18 -0.27
N LEU A 54 -1.70 3.83 0.41
CA LEU A 54 -3.09 3.85 0.02
C LEU A 54 -3.33 4.92 -1.04
N LYS A 55 -4.33 4.67 -1.89
CA LYS A 55 -4.79 5.62 -2.89
C LYS A 55 -6.30 5.73 -2.90
N ALA A 56 -6.78 6.94 -3.09
CA ALA A 56 -8.19 7.19 -3.36
C ALA A 56 -8.42 7.23 -4.87
N ILE A 57 -9.57 6.72 -5.31
CA ILE A 57 -9.98 6.86 -6.71
C ILE A 57 -9.99 8.35 -7.07
N SER A 58 -9.17 8.72 -8.05
CA SER A 58 -9.14 10.07 -8.62
C SER A 58 -10.36 10.32 -9.51
N LYS A 59 -10.74 9.32 -10.29
CA LYS A 59 -11.83 9.37 -11.26
C LYS A 59 -12.25 7.95 -11.66
N ILE A 60 -13.53 7.73 -11.93
CA ILE A 60 -14.02 6.55 -12.65
C ILE A 60 -14.15 6.93 -14.13
N LEU A 61 -13.53 6.16 -15.02
CA LEU A 61 -13.58 6.40 -16.47
C LEU A 61 -14.91 5.91 -17.05
N LYS A 62 -15.24 6.32 -18.29
CA LYS A 62 -16.52 5.98 -18.94
C LYS A 62 -16.76 4.48 -19.09
N ASN A 63 -15.68 3.70 -19.19
CA ASN A 63 -15.70 2.25 -19.30
C ASN A 63 -15.71 1.53 -17.93
N GLY A 64 -15.91 2.25 -16.82
CA GLY A 64 -15.92 1.69 -15.46
C GLY A 64 -14.55 1.55 -14.81
N THR A 65 -13.45 1.80 -15.53
CA THR A 65 -12.09 1.70 -15.01
C THR A 65 -11.83 2.71 -13.87
N TYR A 66 -11.30 2.23 -12.75
CA TYR A 66 -10.91 3.09 -11.63
C TYR A 66 -9.54 3.71 -11.88
N GLN A 67 -9.44 5.03 -11.85
CA GLN A 67 -8.18 5.74 -12.04
C GLN A 67 -7.66 6.34 -10.74
N PHE A 68 -6.39 6.09 -10.43
CA PHE A 68 -5.63 6.65 -9.33
C PHE A 68 -4.48 7.52 -9.84
N LYS A 69 -3.90 8.32 -8.95
CA LYS A 69 -2.74 9.17 -9.22
C LYS A 69 -1.63 8.85 -8.25
N THR A 70 -0.40 8.79 -8.76
CA THR A 70 0.78 8.63 -7.91
C THR A 70 1.92 9.52 -8.42
N PRO A 71 2.53 10.37 -7.58
CA PRO A 71 3.71 11.14 -7.97
C PRO A 71 4.88 10.21 -8.33
N HIS A 72 5.69 10.60 -9.31
CA HIS A 72 6.84 9.82 -9.76
C HIS A 72 7.83 9.53 -8.62
N HIS A 73 8.16 10.55 -7.81
CA HIS A 73 9.07 10.37 -6.66
C HIS A 73 8.58 9.32 -5.66
N GLN A 74 7.26 9.18 -5.51
CA GLN A 74 6.65 8.20 -4.62
C GLN A 74 6.83 6.77 -5.14
N ILE A 75 6.65 6.54 -6.45
CA ILE A 75 6.96 5.23 -7.06
C ILE A 75 8.43 4.89 -6.84
N ILE A 76 9.34 5.84 -7.09
CA ILE A 76 10.78 5.60 -6.92
C ILE A 76 11.12 5.27 -5.46
N ALA A 77 10.55 5.97 -4.49
CA ALA A 77 10.77 5.70 -3.07
C ALA A 77 10.26 4.30 -2.68
N MET A 78 9.05 3.95 -3.13
CA MET A 78 8.45 2.64 -2.88
C MET A 78 9.23 1.49 -3.56
N GLN A 79 9.75 1.70 -4.78
CA GLN A 79 10.61 0.74 -5.46
C GLN A 79 11.90 0.49 -4.67
N LYS A 80 12.55 1.54 -4.16
CA LYS A 80 13.73 1.40 -3.28
C LYS A 80 13.44 0.56 -2.04
N LEU A 81 12.29 0.75 -1.40
CA LEU A 81 11.86 -0.06 -0.25
C LEU A 81 11.61 -1.53 -0.66
N SER A 82 11.01 -1.76 -1.83
CA SER A 82 10.69 -3.10 -2.33
C SER A 82 11.94 -3.95 -2.63
N HIS A 83 13.07 -3.31 -2.98
CA HIS A 83 14.34 -3.99 -3.19
C HIS A 83 14.90 -4.57 -1.88
N LYS A 84 14.60 -3.94 -0.74
CA LYS A 84 15.04 -4.39 0.59
C LYS A 84 14.11 -5.44 1.20
N SER A 85 12.82 -5.36 0.90
CA SER A 85 11.79 -6.26 1.44
C SER A 85 10.82 -6.71 0.35
N ALA A 86 11.21 -7.74 -0.40
CA ALA A 86 10.41 -8.26 -1.50
C ALA A 86 9.09 -8.86 -0.99
N ARG A 87 7.95 -8.53 -1.61
CA ARG A 87 6.59 -8.95 -1.20
C ARG A 87 6.09 -8.35 0.12
N SER A 88 6.60 -7.17 0.49
CA SER A 88 6.18 -6.46 1.70
C SER A 88 5.70 -5.04 1.42
N VAL A 89 5.79 -4.55 0.18
CA VAL A 89 5.59 -3.14 -0.15
C VAL A 89 4.49 -3.06 -1.20
N PHE A 90 3.36 -2.44 -0.85
CA PHE A 90 2.16 -2.48 -1.68
C PHE A 90 1.57 -1.09 -1.87
N TYR A 91 1.05 -0.83 -3.08
CA TYR A 91 -0.06 0.11 -3.21
C TYR A 91 -1.36 -0.59 -2.86
N VAL A 92 -2.22 0.08 -2.10
CA VAL A 92 -3.58 -0.39 -1.78
C VAL A 92 -4.58 0.41 -2.61
N LEU A 93 -5.29 -0.29 -3.50
CA LEU A 93 -6.22 0.28 -4.46
C LEU A 93 -7.66 -0.20 -4.13
N PRO A 94 -8.54 0.66 -3.60
CA PRO A 94 -9.92 0.30 -3.37
C PRO A 94 -10.76 0.33 -4.66
N ASP A 95 -11.74 -0.56 -4.80
CA ASP A 95 -12.75 -0.54 -5.88
C ASP A 95 -14.01 0.26 -5.51
N PHE A 96 -13.91 1.11 -4.49
CA PHE A 96 -14.95 2.03 -4.02
C PHE A 96 -14.39 3.44 -3.83
N GLY A 97 -15.21 4.45 -4.12
CA GLY A 97 -14.80 5.87 -4.14
C GLY A 97 -15.68 6.80 -3.33
N ASN A 98 -16.83 6.34 -2.85
CA ASN A 98 -17.76 7.16 -2.09
C ASN A 98 -18.28 6.49 -0.81
N THR A 99 -18.77 7.31 0.11
CA THR A 99 -19.23 6.87 1.43
C THR A 99 -20.36 5.85 1.38
N SER A 100 -21.26 5.95 0.39
CA SER A 100 -22.36 5.00 0.25
C SER A 100 -21.87 3.61 -0.16
N GLU A 101 -20.81 3.52 -0.96
CA GLU A 101 -20.16 2.26 -1.30
C GLU A 101 -19.44 1.70 -0.07
N LEU A 102 -18.63 2.51 0.61
CA LEU A 102 -17.86 2.10 1.78
C LEU A 102 -18.73 1.48 2.89
N MET A 103 -19.90 2.07 3.18
CA MET A 103 -20.82 1.55 4.20
C MET A 103 -21.39 0.17 3.87
N LYS A 104 -21.42 -0.23 2.60
CA LYS A 104 -21.91 -1.55 2.17
C LYS A 104 -20.84 -2.63 2.24
N LEU A 105 -19.58 -2.26 2.50
CA LEU A 105 -18.46 -3.19 2.45
C LEU A 105 -18.30 -3.92 3.78
N SER A 106 -18.69 -5.19 3.81
CA SER A 106 -18.53 -6.07 4.98
C SER A 106 -17.24 -6.89 4.98
N LYS A 107 -16.49 -6.90 3.86
CA LYS A 107 -15.29 -7.75 3.67
C LYS A 107 -14.05 -6.96 3.25
N LEU A 108 -12.91 -7.65 3.21
CA LEU A 108 -11.62 -7.14 2.73
C LEU A 108 -11.49 -7.17 1.19
N ASP A 109 -12.41 -7.82 0.48
CA ASP A 109 -12.33 -8.09 -0.96
C ASP A 109 -12.30 -6.84 -1.84
N ASN A 110 -12.69 -5.69 -1.29
CA ASN A 110 -12.74 -4.40 -1.98
C ASN A 110 -11.41 -3.64 -1.98
N TYR A 111 -10.36 -4.24 -1.40
CA TYR A 111 -9.01 -3.70 -1.41
C TYR A 111 -8.11 -4.61 -2.25
N TRP A 112 -7.45 -3.99 -3.23
CA TRP A 112 -6.54 -4.67 -4.14
C TRP A 112 -5.10 -4.23 -3.89
N LEU A 113 -4.22 -5.20 -3.73
CA LEU A 113 -2.80 -4.98 -3.47
C LEU A 113 -2.01 -5.07 -4.78
N LEU A 114 -1.26 -4.00 -5.06
CA LEU A 114 -0.28 -3.95 -6.15
C LEU A 114 1.11 -4.04 -5.51
N ASP A 115 1.79 -5.17 -5.70
CA ASP A 115 3.17 -5.36 -5.23
C ASP A 115 4.12 -4.47 -6.05
N THR A 116 4.79 -3.54 -5.37
CA THR A 116 5.66 -2.57 -6.04
C THR A 116 6.86 -3.21 -6.72
N LYS A 117 7.22 -4.44 -6.35
CA LYS A 117 8.26 -5.23 -7.04
C LYS A 117 7.86 -5.61 -8.47
N GLN A 118 6.56 -5.70 -8.78
CA GLN A 118 6.09 -5.95 -10.16
C GLN A 118 6.28 -4.73 -11.07
N ILE A 119 6.43 -3.54 -10.48
CA ILE A 119 6.69 -2.33 -11.25
C ILE A 119 8.16 -2.35 -11.65
N SER A 120 8.43 -2.70 -12.91
CA SER A 120 9.76 -2.53 -13.50
C SER A 120 10.22 -1.06 -13.40
N ARG A 121 11.52 -0.79 -13.53
CA ARG A 121 12.05 0.59 -13.56
C ARG A 121 11.23 1.45 -14.53
N ILE A 122 10.50 2.42 -13.99
CA ILE A 122 9.59 3.27 -14.75
C ILE A 122 10.26 4.62 -15.01
N SER A 123 10.14 5.14 -16.23
CA SER A 123 10.64 6.46 -16.59
C SER A 123 9.75 7.57 -16.03
N GLU A 124 10.19 8.83 -16.12
CA GLU A 124 9.34 9.96 -15.79
C GLU A 124 8.00 9.92 -16.56
N PRO A 125 6.92 10.44 -15.96
CA PRO A 125 5.61 10.33 -16.56
C PRO A 125 5.46 11.23 -17.77
N THR A 126 4.95 10.68 -18.87
CA THR A 126 4.83 11.38 -20.16
C THR A 126 3.37 11.61 -20.57
N CYS A 127 3.17 12.69 -21.32
CA CYS A 127 1.95 13.00 -22.05
C CYS A 127 1.84 12.11 -23.30
N LYS A 128 0.67 12.13 -23.96
CA LYS A 128 0.44 11.38 -25.21
C LYS A 128 1.44 11.73 -26.32
N ASN A 129 1.96 12.96 -26.32
CA ASN A 129 2.97 13.44 -27.27
C ASN A 129 4.42 13.16 -26.83
N GLY A 130 4.64 12.30 -25.83
CA GLY A 130 5.97 11.92 -25.33
C GLY A 130 6.63 12.94 -24.41
N LYS A 131 6.12 14.17 -24.28
CA LYS A 131 6.68 15.18 -23.38
C LYS A 131 6.45 14.80 -21.91
N ILE A 132 7.41 15.09 -21.04
CA ILE A 132 7.28 14.91 -19.59
C ILE A 132 6.11 15.74 -19.05
N ARG A 133 5.32 15.14 -18.15
CA ARG A 133 4.20 15.81 -17.49
C ARG A 133 4.72 16.83 -16.48
N LYS A 134 4.22 18.07 -16.55
CA LYS A 134 4.56 19.15 -15.61
C LYS A 134 4.31 18.77 -14.14
N ASN A 135 3.26 18.00 -13.86
CA ASN A 135 2.90 17.58 -12.51
C ASN A 135 3.64 16.32 -12.01
N LYS A 136 4.54 15.75 -12.83
CA LYS A 136 5.32 14.54 -12.51
C LYS A 136 4.48 13.40 -11.91
N THR A 137 3.25 13.21 -12.38
CA THR A 137 2.28 12.23 -11.83
C THR A 137 1.97 11.13 -12.84
N HIS A 138 2.01 9.87 -12.39
CA HIS A 138 1.52 8.72 -13.13
C HIS A 138 0.02 8.50 -12.87
N TYR A 139 -0.67 7.95 -13.87
CA TYR A 139 -2.01 7.42 -13.71
C TYR A 139 -1.93 5.92 -13.57
N ILE A 140 -2.63 5.37 -12.58
CA ILE A 140 -2.82 3.94 -12.42
C ILE A 140 -4.28 3.68 -12.75
N ASN A 141 -4.55 2.91 -13.80
CA ASN A 141 -5.91 2.46 -14.11
C ASN A 141 -6.06 1.02 -13.63
N MET A 142 -7.07 0.77 -12.81
CA MET A 142 -7.38 -0.55 -12.26
C MET A 142 -8.58 -1.15 -12.98
N GLU A 143 -8.35 -2.34 -13.54
CA GLU A 143 -9.31 -3.21 -14.22
C GLU A 143 -9.08 -4.61 -13.67
N ILE A 144 -9.79 -4.93 -12.58
CA ILE A 144 -9.62 -6.17 -11.81
C ILE A 144 -9.58 -7.39 -12.76
N PRO A 145 -8.59 -8.29 -12.63
CA PRO A 145 -7.58 -8.40 -11.56
C PRO A 145 -6.25 -7.69 -11.87
N PHE A 146 -6.22 -6.68 -12.73
CA PHE A 146 -5.00 -6.01 -13.18
C PHE A 146 -5.01 -4.50 -12.90
N ALA A 147 -3.82 -3.92 -12.87
CA ALA A 147 -3.65 -2.47 -12.98
C ALA A 147 -2.65 -2.14 -14.10
N THR A 148 -2.86 -1.00 -14.76
CA THR A 148 -1.95 -0.44 -15.76
C THR A 148 -1.45 0.91 -15.30
N ILE A 149 -0.13 1.03 -15.15
CA ILE A 149 0.55 2.29 -14.81
C ILE A 149 0.95 2.98 -16.11
N TYR A 150 0.39 4.15 -16.39
CA TYR A 150 0.64 4.89 -17.63
C TYR A 150 1.93 5.72 -17.55
N SER A 151 2.51 5.95 -18.74
CA SER A 151 3.84 6.52 -19.06
C SER A 151 4.86 5.44 -19.41
N LYS A 152 4.77 4.94 -20.64
CA LYS A 152 5.19 3.59 -21.08
C LYS A 152 4.42 2.52 -20.26
N PRO A 153 3.19 2.17 -20.69
CA PRO A 153 2.28 1.35 -19.91
C PRO A 153 2.92 0.08 -19.35
N VAL A 154 2.83 -0.11 -18.04
CA VAL A 154 3.22 -1.34 -17.35
C VAL A 154 1.96 -1.97 -16.76
N LYS A 155 1.63 -3.18 -17.20
CA LYS A 155 0.52 -3.96 -16.65
C LYS A 155 1.06 -4.85 -15.51
N VAL A 156 0.34 -4.86 -14.39
CA VAL A 156 0.70 -5.61 -13.17
C VAL A 156 -0.53 -6.36 -12.63
N ASP A 157 -0.27 -7.47 -11.95
CA ASP A 157 -1.29 -8.30 -11.32
C ASP A 157 -1.65 -7.73 -9.95
N LEU A 158 -2.95 -7.72 -9.65
CA LEU A 158 -3.47 -7.32 -8.34
C LEU A 158 -3.83 -8.55 -7.52
N THR A 159 -3.48 -8.51 -6.24
CA THR A 159 -3.90 -9.51 -5.26
C THR A 159 -5.02 -8.94 -4.42
N ALA A 160 -6.18 -9.59 -4.36
CA ALA A 160 -7.22 -9.23 -3.41
C ALA A 160 -6.67 -9.34 -1.97
N LEU A 161 -6.99 -8.39 -1.11
CA LEU A 161 -6.50 -8.37 0.28
C LEU A 161 -6.91 -9.62 1.08
N SER A 162 -8.06 -10.22 0.78
CA SER A 162 -8.46 -11.52 1.33
C SER A 162 -7.51 -12.65 0.91
N GLY A 163 -7.10 -12.69 -0.36
CA GLY A 163 -6.12 -13.64 -0.87
C GLY A 163 -4.73 -13.47 -0.24
N PHE A 164 -4.32 -12.23 0.02
CA PHE A 164 -3.08 -11.92 0.74
C PHE A 164 -3.04 -12.61 2.12
N SER A 165 -4.18 -12.71 2.81
CA SER A 165 -4.21 -13.35 4.13
C SER A 165 -4.00 -14.87 4.12
N ASN A 166 -4.31 -15.54 3.01
CA ASN A 166 -4.20 -17.00 2.86
C ASN A 166 -2.82 -17.45 2.36
N PHE A 167 -2.11 -16.61 1.60
CA PHE A 167 -0.79 -16.97 1.06
C PHE A 167 0.36 -16.77 2.08
N TYR A 168 0.23 -15.80 2.98
CA TYR A 168 1.28 -15.51 3.97
C TYR A 168 1.01 -16.13 5.34
N SER A 169 0.02 -17.02 5.44
CA SER A 169 -0.29 -17.81 6.64
C SER A 169 0.34 -19.21 6.63
N SER A 170 0.76 -19.74 5.48
CA SER A 170 1.19 -21.14 5.31
C SER A 170 2.70 -21.36 5.20
N SER A 171 3.54 -20.31 5.22
CA SER A 171 4.98 -20.52 5.26
C SER A 171 5.41 -20.89 6.68
N GLY A 172 5.41 -22.19 6.98
CA GLY A 172 5.95 -22.86 8.18
C GLY A 172 7.46 -22.70 8.40
N LEU A 173 8.03 -21.61 7.88
CA LEU A 173 9.41 -21.14 8.09
C LEU A 173 9.46 -19.97 9.09
N LEU A 174 8.31 -19.50 9.61
CA LEU A 174 8.23 -18.33 10.49
C LEU A 174 8.27 -18.64 11.99
N THR A 175 8.21 -19.91 12.40
CA THR A 175 8.41 -20.30 13.81
C THR A 175 9.89 -20.23 14.24
N SER A 176 10.83 -20.03 13.32
CA SER A 176 12.27 -20.07 13.61
C SER A 176 13.04 -18.77 13.34
N SER A 177 12.38 -17.64 13.04
CA SER A 177 13.12 -16.41 12.69
C SER A 177 12.76 -15.14 13.46
N PHE A 178 11.68 -15.12 14.25
CA PHE A 178 11.28 -13.92 14.97
C PHE A 178 10.63 -14.25 16.31
N ASN A 179 11.43 -14.78 17.25
CA ASN A 179 11.08 -15.10 18.65
C ASN A 179 10.58 -13.87 19.45
N ASN A 180 9.48 -13.24 19.01
CA ASN A 180 8.95 -11.99 19.54
C ASN A 180 9.95 -10.85 19.71
N ASP A 181 11.14 -10.97 19.13
CA ASP A 181 12.20 -10.00 19.28
C ASP A 181 11.89 -8.76 18.43
N PHE A 182 11.82 -7.62 19.10
CA PHE A 182 11.57 -6.32 18.47
C PHE A 182 12.83 -5.79 17.78
N ASP A 183 14.01 -6.33 18.06
CA ASP A 183 15.29 -5.77 17.60
C ASP A 183 15.45 -5.82 16.08
N ASN A 184 15.05 -6.93 15.43
CA ASN A 184 15.07 -7.03 13.96
C ASN A 184 14.04 -6.11 13.27
N PHE A 185 12.91 -5.83 13.93
CA PHE A 185 11.97 -4.82 13.45
C PHE A 185 12.60 -3.44 13.54
N TRP A 186 13.26 -3.14 14.66
CA TRP A 186 14.02 -1.91 14.81
C TRP A 186 15.16 -1.83 13.82
N ASP A 187 15.80 -2.92 13.40
CA ASP A 187 16.81 -2.92 12.33
C ASP A 187 16.22 -2.58 10.95
N MET A 188 15.06 -3.13 10.62
CA MET A 188 14.32 -2.72 9.41
C MET A 188 13.84 -1.26 9.47
N ILE A 189 13.55 -0.75 10.67
CA ILE A 189 13.16 0.64 10.91
C ILE A 189 14.39 1.56 10.99
N LYS A 190 15.56 1.08 11.44
CA LYS A 190 16.86 1.81 11.47
C LYS A 190 17.32 2.17 10.06
N ASP A 191 16.84 1.41 9.08
CA ASP A 191 16.97 1.68 7.65
C ASP A 191 16.09 2.85 7.17
N LEU A 192 15.06 3.23 7.93
CA LEU A 192 14.45 4.55 7.85
C LEU A 192 15.40 5.52 8.54
N ASP A 193 15.60 6.69 7.95
CA ASP A 193 16.49 7.74 8.48
C ASP A 193 16.34 7.89 10.01
N LYS A 194 17.45 7.97 10.77
CA LYS A 194 17.44 8.11 12.24
C LYS A 194 16.58 9.26 12.75
N SER A 195 16.28 10.24 11.90
CA SER A 195 15.35 11.34 12.19
C SER A 195 13.86 10.98 12.05
N THR A 196 13.53 9.72 11.72
CA THR A 196 12.18 9.25 11.48
C THR A 196 11.45 9.00 12.81
N LYS A 197 10.62 9.95 13.22
CA LYS A 197 9.60 9.77 14.26
C LYS A 197 8.51 8.81 13.78
N ILE A 198 8.13 7.85 14.61
CA ILE A 198 7.09 6.85 14.30
C ILE A 198 6.09 6.85 15.44
N ALA A 199 4.80 6.87 15.10
CA ALA A 199 3.73 6.63 16.06
C ALA A 199 3.36 5.16 16.03
N VAL A 200 3.33 4.51 17.19
CA VAL A 200 2.94 3.09 17.33
C VAL A 200 1.54 3.02 17.92
N ALA A 201 0.63 2.33 17.24
CA ALA A 201 -0.65 1.93 17.82
C ALA A 201 -0.59 0.44 18.13
N VAL A 202 -0.64 0.12 19.43
CA VAL A 202 -0.69 -1.25 19.93
C VAL A 202 -2.14 -1.54 20.34
N PRO A 203 -2.71 -2.69 19.95
CA PRO A 203 -4.04 -3.07 20.42
C PRO A 203 -4.05 -3.23 21.94
N GLU A 204 -5.07 -2.68 22.61
CA GLU A 204 -5.32 -2.97 24.03
C GLU A 204 -5.57 -4.48 24.17
N GLN A 205 -4.79 -5.13 25.05
CA GLN A 205 -5.09 -6.49 25.48
C GLN A 205 -6.32 -6.39 26.40
N ILE A 206 -7.48 -6.85 25.90
CA ILE A 206 -8.69 -7.07 26.71
C ILE A 206 -8.65 -8.48 27.27
#